data_AF-A0A640T9Q4-F1
#
_entry.id   AF-A0A640T9Q4-F1
#
_cell.length_a   1.000
_cell.length_b   1.000
_cell.length_c   1.000
_cell.angle_alpha   90.00
_cell.angle_beta   90.00
_cell.angle_gamma   90.00
#
_symmetry.space_group_name_H-M   'P 1'
#
loop_
_entity.id
_entity.type
_entity.pdbx_description
1 polymer ?
#
loop_
_entity_poly.entity_id
_entity_poly.type
_entity_poly.pdbx_seq_one_letter_code
_entity_poly.pdbx_strand_id
1 'polypeptide(L)' 'MGCNCGGGARQAVTIYQLTLPDGTVRHYYTWQEADAANKRAGGIGTILIINQ' A
#
# COMPACT_ATOMS: atom_id res chain seq x y z
N MET A 1 15.10 6.05 -35.13
CA MET A 1 15.22 5.39 -33.80
C MET A 1 14.05 5.85 -32.92
N GLY A 2 13.08 4.98 -32.65
CA GLY A 2 12.15 5.13 -31.51
C GLY A 2 12.84 4.59 -30.25
N CYS A 3 12.57 5.05 -29.02
CA CYS A 3 11.33 5.55 -28.48
C CYS A 3 11.59 6.66 -27.47
N ASN A 4 10.84 7.75 -27.57
CA ASN A 4 10.47 8.56 -26.41
C ASN A 4 9.46 7.73 -25.61
N CYS A 5 9.91 6.78 -24.80
CA CYS A 5 9.05 6.09 -23.85
C CYS A 5 8.77 7.03 -22.68
N GLY A 6 7.77 7.88 -22.90
CA GLY A 6 6.93 8.52 -21.88
C GLY A 6 7.57 8.74 -20.52
N GLY A 7 8.25 9.88 -20.35
CA GLY A 7 8.38 10.54 -19.06
C GLY A 7 7.04 11.10 -18.57
N GLY A 8 5.96 10.34 -18.75
CA GLY A 8 4.62 10.66 -18.26
C GLY A 8 4.58 10.38 -16.78
N ALA A 9 4.24 11.41 -16.00
CA ALA A 9 3.88 11.42 -14.58
C ALA A 9 4.08 10.08 -13.87
N ARG A 10 5.02 10.03 -12.92
CA ARG A 10 5.14 8.96 -11.91
C ARG A 10 3.72 8.62 -11.47
N GLN A 11 3.19 7.49 -11.93
CA GLN A 11 1.79 7.16 -11.72
C GLN A 11 1.62 7.08 -10.21
N ALA A 12 0.75 7.93 -9.65
CA ALA A 12 0.61 8.01 -8.22
C ALA A 12 0.17 6.64 -7.70
N VAL A 13 1.08 5.87 -7.10
CA VAL A 13 0.77 4.50 -6.67
C VAL A 13 0.09 4.62 -5.33
N THR A 14 -1.17 4.16 -5.26
CA THR A 14 -1.88 4.07 -3.98
C THR A 14 -1.44 2.81 -3.27
N ILE A 15 -0.75 2.99 -2.15
CA ILE A 15 -0.29 1.91 -1.27
C ILE A 15 -1.07 1.97 0.03
N TYR A 16 -1.58 0.84 0.47
CA TYR A 16 -2.24 0.65 1.75
C TYR A 16 -1.21 0.10 2.74
N GLN A 17 -0.79 0.93 3.69
CA GLN A 17 0.13 0.55 4.75
C GLN A 17 -0.65 0.06 5.97
N LEU A 18 -0.48 -1.19 6.35
CA LEU A 18 -0.92 -1.74 7.62
C LEU A 18 0.21 -1.61 8.65
N THR A 19 -0.03 -0.83 9.70
CA THR A 19 0.82 -0.74 10.89
C THR A 19 0.18 -1.53 12.02
N LEU A 20 0.88 -2.57 12.48
CA LEU A 20 0.48 -3.39 13.61
C LEU A 20 1.01 -2.79 14.93
N PRO A 21 0.37 -3.09 16.08
CA PRO A 21 0.74 -2.50 17.37
C PRO A 21 2.06 -3.01 17.94
N ASP A 22 2.61 -4.09 17.38
CA ASP A 22 3.98 -4.57 17.63
C ASP A 22 5.05 -3.73 16.91
N GLY A 23 4.63 -2.74 16.10
CA GLY A 23 5.50 -1.92 15.25
C GLY A 23 5.77 -2.53 13.87
N THR A 24 5.20 -3.71 13.56
CA THR A 24 5.33 -4.32 12.23
C THR A 24 4.56 -3.50 11.19
N VAL A 25 5.25 -3.10 10.12
CA VAL A 25 4.66 -2.37 8.99
C VAL A 25 4.61 -3.27 7.76
N ARG A 26 3.47 -3.30 7.08
CA ARG A 26 3.25 -4.04 5.83
C ARG A 26 2.59 -3.16 4.79
N HIS A 27 3.01 -3.29 3.54
CA HIS A 27 2.47 -2.51 2.41
C HIS A 27 1.69 -3.42 1.48
N TYR A 28 0.53 -2.94 1.03
CA TYR A 28 -0.37 -3.63 0.11
C TYR A 28 -0.78 -2.69 -1.02
N TYR A 29 -1.06 -3.24 -2.19
CA TYR A 29 -1.55 -2.45 -3.32
C TYR A 29 -3.07 -2.31 -3.31
N THR A 30 -3.77 -3.10 -2.47
CA THR A 30 -5.22 -3.07 -2.36
C THR A 30 -5.68 -2.94 -0.91
N TRP A 31 -6.81 -2.25 -0.72
CA TRP A 31 -7.44 -2.12 0.61
C TRP A 31 -7.88 -3.48 1.16
N GLN A 32 -8.35 -4.37 0.30
CA GLN A 32 -8.85 -5.70 0.68
C GLN A 32 -7.74 -6.58 1.26
N GLU A 33 -6.54 -6.54 0.68
CA GLU A 33 -5.39 -7.25 1.23
C GLU A 33 -4.96 -6.68 2.58
N ALA A 34 -4.95 -5.35 2.73
CA ALA A 34 -4.63 -4.70 3.99
C ALA A 34 -5.65 -5.02 5.09
N ASP A 35 -6.95 -4.99 4.78
CA ASP A 35 -8.04 -5.37 5.69
C ASP A 35 -7.98 -6.86 6.07
N ALA A 36 -7.79 -7.75 5.11
CA ALA A 36 -7.67 -9.17 5.37
C ALA A 36 -6.44 -9.47 6.26
N ALA A 37 -5.32 -8.80 6.02
CA ALA A 37 -4.14 -8.90 6.86
C ALA A 37 -4.37 -8.33 8.27
N ASN A 38 -5.10 -7.22 8.39
CA ASN A 38 -5.47 -6.65 9.67
C ASN A 38 -6.34 -7.63 10.46
N LYS A 39 -7.37 -8.20 9.84
CA LYS A 39 -8.25 -9.22 10.45
C LYS A 39 -7.48 -10.46 10.90
N ARG A 40 -6.52 -10.94 10.10
CA ARG A 40 -5.63 -12.06 10.49
C ARG A 40 -4.75 -11.72 11.69
N ALA A 41 -4.38 -10.44 11.84
CA ALA A 41 -3.64 -9.94 12.99
C ALA A 41 -4.53 -9.58 14.20
N GLY A 42 -5.83 -9.90 14.16
CA GLY A 42 -6.78 -9.64 15.24
C GLY A 42 -7.51 -8.30 15.13
N GLY A 43 -7.37 -7.57 14.03
CA GLY A 43 -8.08 -6.30 13.78
C GLY A 43 -7.57 -5.11 14.59
N ILE A 44 -6.37 -5.24 15.19
CA ILE A 44 -5.74 -4.25 16.08
C ILE A 44 -4.77 -3.32 15.35
N GLY A 45 -4.58 -3.52 14.05
CA GLY A 45 -3.71 -2.70 13.20
C GLY A 45 -4.45 -1.51 12.57
N THR A 46 -3.67 -0.52 12.18
CA THR A 46 -4.13 0.70 11.52
C THR A 46 -3.73 0.66 10.05
N ILE A 47 -4.69 0.89 9.15
CA ILE A 47 -4.43 0.96 7.70
C ILE A 47 -4.37 2.43 7.28
N LEU A 48 -3.24 2.87 6.74
CA LEU A 48 -3.04 4.19 6.14
C LEU A 48 -2.97 4.08 4.62
N ILE A 49 -3.50 5.08 3.93
CA ILE A 49 -3.43 5.19 2.47
C ILE A 49 -2.29 6.17 2.15
N ILE A 50 -1.31 5.69 1.40
CA ILE A 50 -0.12 6.43 0.98
C ILE A 50 -0.19 6.55 -0.54
N ASN A 51 -0.25 7.78 -1.03
CA ASN A 51 -0.12 8.08 -2.46
C ASN A 51 1.32 8.53 -2.71
N GLN A 52 2.07 7.76 -3.52
CA GLN A 52 3.48 8.02 -3.85
C GLN A 52 3.66 8.55 -5.26
#